data_AF-A0A834IZH3-F1
#
_entry.id   AF-A0A834IZH3-F1
#
_cell.length_a   1.000
_cell.length_b   1.000
_cell.length_c   1.000
_cell.angle_alpha   90.00
_cell.angle_beta   90.00
_cell.angle_gamma   90.00
#
_symmetry.space_group_name_H-M   'P 1'
#
loop_
_entity.id
_entity.type
_entity.pdbx_description
1 polymer ?
#
loop_
_entity_poly.entity_id
_entity_poly.type
_entity_poly.pdbx_seq_one_letter_code
_entity_poly.pdbx_strand_id
1 'polypeptide(L)'
;MEMAFAKYQNLEEKMLENLKINGIKHRSKASGGLWLGSLIGFSAVLTLSKESNSYSEICLVTGLAGFGLLVSCLCLYIRLCIGKSAIKDFQAIYFLPAIITSMLYLLIANKGLLTSLIWGLSVGSLGTWGVVQLMSNCPGCFTIGEATIVTHGNILFLLSVATNIPLRYHLPPIHNDDIVTVILQITLMIYWTICLLFCIFVITLQTLSGIQATTSIRKYFHVLAVLVYIPGLLFEPTLLYLGSGVIMGIFLLLELSRILKISPLGDILQKGFVIFVDEKDTLISLTPLYLLCGLSFPLWMPTSNVSLFVLLSGVLTVGIGDTAASFVGSKWGKHKWPGLEKSLEGTLGCVTSQLATISVLVYMRYINDRWLLLRSIPSVIAISFIETKTDQIDNLVLPLLMYVCLII
;
A
#
# COMPACT_ATOMS: atom_id res chain seq x y z
N MET A 1 28.49 11.86 1.34
CA MET A 1 27.01 12.00 1.32
C MET A 1 26.56 12.91 0.19
N GLU A 2 27.15 14.11 0.07
CA GLU A 2 26.84 15.10 -0.99
C GLU A 2 27.02 14.56 -2.42
N MET A 3 28.11 13.84 -2.72
CA MET A 3 28.31 13.25 -4.06
C MET A 3 27.24 12.21 -4.42
N ALA A 4 26.73 11.45 -3.46
CA ALA A 4 25.66 10.46 -3.70
C ALA A 4 24.32 11.15 -3.94
N PHE A 5 24.05 12.23 -3.18
CA PHE A 5 22.87 13.07 -3.36
C PHE A 5 22.86 13.76 -4.73
N ALA A 6 23.99 14.34 -5.15
CA ALA A 6 24.13 14.95 -6.47
C ALA A 6 23.95 13.94 -7.61
N LYS A 7 24.48 12.71 -7.45
CA LYS A 7 24.24 11.61 -8.42
C LYS A 7 22.77 11.21 -8.48
N TYR A 8 22.09 11.15 -7.35
CA TYR A 8 20.65 10.84 -7.29
C TYR A 8 19.81 11.91 -7.99
N GLN A 9 20.08 13.19 -7.73
CA GLN A 9 19.37 14.30 -8.38
C GLN A 9 19.57 14.31 -9.90
N ASN A 10 20.81 14.13 -10.37
CA ASN A 10 21.09 14.06 -11.80
C ASN A 10 20.38 12.87 -12.48
N LEU A 11 20.37 11.71 -11.80
CA LEU A 11 19.64 10.53 -12.28
C LEU A 11 18.14 10.83 -12.43
N GLU A 12 17.55 11.43 -11.40
CA GLU A 12 16.13 11.80 -11.35
C GLU A 12 15.75 12.81 -12.43
N GLU A 13 16.52 13.90 -12.59
CA GLU A 13 16.31 14.90 -13.64
C GLU A 13 16.32 14.27 -15.03
N LYS A 14 17.28 13.39 -15.31
CA LYS A 14 17.39 12.69 -16.59
C LYS A 14 16.18 11.79 -16.87
N MET A 15 15.68 11.09 -15.85
CA MET A 15 14.47 10.27 -15.99
C MET A 15 13.24 11.12 -16.29
N LEU A 16 13.07 12.23 -15.55
CA LEU A 16 11.94 13.14 -15.72
C LEU A 16 11.95 13.82 -17.10
N GLU A 17 13.12 14.20 -17.60
CA GLU A 17 13.29 14.73 -18.96
C GLU A 17 12.88 13.68 -20.01
N ASN A 18 13.36 12.45 -19.89
CA ASN A 18 13.02 11.37 -20.82
C ASN A 18 11.51 11.03 -20.81
N LEU A 19 10.87 11.04 -19.64
CA LEU A 19 9.41 10.89 -19.54
C LEU A 19 8.68 12.02 -20.30
N LYS A 20 9.14 13.26 -20.12
CA LYS A 20 8.57 14.44 -20.80
C LYS A 20 8.71 14.35 -22.32
N ILE A 21 9.89 13.95 -22.82
CA ILE A 21 10.14 13.74 -24.26
C ILE A 21 9.17 12.70 -24.84
N ASN A 22 8.81 11.68 -24.06
CA ASN A 22 7.91 10.60 -24.48
C ASN A 22 6.42 10.89 -24.17
N GLY A 23 6.08 12.14 -23.84
CA GLY A 23 4.70 12.55 -23.60
C GLY A 23 4.06 11.93 -22.35
N ILE A 24 4.86 11.50 -21.38
CA ILE A 24 4.38 11.00 -20.08
C ILE A 24 4.51 12.13 -19.06
N LYS A 25 3.38 12.58 -18.53
CA LYS A 25 3.33 13.68 -17.57
C LYS A 25 3.51 13.17 -16.15
N HIS A 26 4.62 13.53 -15.52
CA HIS A 26 4.86 13.33 -14.09
C HIS A 26 4.04 14.33 -13.25
N ARG A 27 3.68 13.97 -12.02
CA ARG A 27 3.01 14.91 -11.09
C ARG A 27 3.89 16.15 -10.82
N SER A 28 3.30 17.34 -10.90
CA SER A 28 4.03 18.58 -10.65
C SER A 28 4.38 18.75 -9.17
N LYS A 29 5.51 19.42 -8.86
CA LYS A 29 5.93 19.78 -7.49
C LYS A 29 6.13 18.58 -6.54
N ALA A 30 6.40 17.42 -7.09
CA ALA A 30 6.71 16.20 -6.34
C ALA A 30 8.09 15.69 -6.77
N SER A 31 8.85 15.11 -5.84
CA SER A 31 10.02 14.31 -6.23
C SER A 31 9.57 13.03 -6.93
N GLY A 32 10.44 12.45 -7.75
CA GLY A 32 10.23 11.20 -8.45
C GLY A 32 10.06 9.98 -7.54
N GLY A 33 10.48 10.08 -6.27
CA GLY A 33 10.25 9.04 -5.27
C GLY A 33 10.89 7.70 -5.61
N LEU A 34 12.04 7.67 -6.29
CA LEU A 34 12.62 6.45 -6.87
C LEU A 34 12.88 5.33 -5.84
N TRP A 35 13.21 5.68 -4.60
CA TRP A 35 13.42 4.72 -3.53
C TRP A 35 12.14 3.98 -3.10
N LEU A 36 10.96 4.51 -3.40
CA LEU A 36 9.67 3.89 -3.10
C LEU A 36 9.44 2.62 -3.90
N GLY A 37 9.88 2.63 -5.15
CA GLY A 37 9.61 1.54 -6.09
C GLY A 37 10.22 0.21 -5.67
N SER A 38 11.27 0.21 -4.84
CA SER A 38 11.89 -1.01 -4.33
C SER A 38 11.31 -1.50 -3.00
N LEU A 39 10.52 -0.70 -2.29
CA LEU A 39 10.06 -1.04 -0.93
C LEU A 39 9.20 -2.31 -0.89
N ILE A 40 8.27 -2.47 -1.82
CA ILE A 40 7.39 -3.65 -1.88
C ILE A 40 8.21 -4.92 -2.14
N GLY A 41 9.06 -4.89 -3.18
CA GLY A 41 9.92 -6.02 -3.51
C GLY A 41 10.87 -6.38 -2.38
N PHE A 42 11.48 -5.37 -1.74
CA PHE A 42 12.35 -5.56 -0.58
C PHE A 42 11.60 -6.16 0.61
N SER A 43 10.41 -5.64 0.92
CA SER A 43 9.57 -6.15 2.03
C SER A 43 9.21 -7.62 1.82
N ALA A 44 8.83 -8.01 0.60
CA ALA A 44 8.50 -9.39 0.25
C ALA A 44 9.72 -10.33 0.36
N VAL A 45 10.88 -9.92 -0.15
CA VAL A 45 12.13 -10.71 -0.05
C VAL A 45 12.60 -10.83 1.39
N LEU A 46 12.50 -9.76 2.18
CA LEU A 46 12.87 -9.75 3.59
C LEU A 46 11.99 -10.72 4.38
N THR A 47 10.68 -10.73 4.10
CA THR A 47 9.74 -11.66 4.72
C THR A 47 10.08 -13.11 4.39
N LEU A 48 10.36 -13.40 3.10
CA LEU A 48 10.83 -14.72 2.68
C LEU A 48 12.14 -15.12 3.37
N SER A 49 13.06 -14.17 3.60
CA SER A 49 14.35 -14.47 4.23
C SER A 49 14.24 -14.78 5.73
N LYS A 50 13.15 -14.35 6.39
CA LYS A 50 12.94 -14.52 7.84
C LYS A 50 12.08 -15.74 8.19
N GLU A 51 11.44 -16.36 7.21
CA GLU A 51 10.66 -17.58 7.41
C GLU A 51 11.61 -18.75 7.73
N SER A 52 11.54 -19.29 8.96
CA SER A 52 12.56 -20.19 9.49
C SER A 52 12.25 -21.69 9.33
N ASN A 53 10.99 -22.09 9.13
CA ASN A 53 10.60 -23.50 9.08
C ASN A 53 9.44 -23.69 8.10
N SER A 54 9.72 -24.31 6.94
CA SER A 54 8.78 -24.61 5.85
C SER A 54 8.03 -23.41 5.26
N TYR A 55 8.44 -23.00 4.06
CA TYR A 55 7.70 -22.01 3.30
C TYR A 55 6.31 -22.53 2.93
N SER A 56 5.27 -21.76 3.23
CA SER A 56 4.02 -21.94 2.50
C SER A 56 4.27 -21.67 1.01
N GLU A 57 3.54 -22.38 0.15
CA GLU A 57 3.63 -22.19 -1.30
C GLU A 57 3.41 -20.73 -1.71
N ILE A 58 2.45 -20.07 -1.05
CA ILE A 58 2.11 -18.66 -1.29
C ILE A 58 3.28 -17.76 -0.88
N CYS A 59 3.88 -17.99 0.29
CA CYS A 59 5.03 -17.21 0.77
C CYS A 59 6.23 -17.36 -0.17
N LEU A 60 6.54 -18.58 -0.61
CA LEU A 60 7.62 -18.83 -1.56
C LEU A 60 7.38 -18.10 -2.89
N VAL A 61 6.19 -18.26 -3.48
CA VAL A 61 5.85 -17.67 -4.78
C VAL A 61 5.85 -16.13 -4.72
N THR A 62 5.22 -15.54 -3.71
CA THR A 62 5.13 -14.08 -3.58
C THR A 62 6.46 -13.45 -3.12
N GLY A 63 7.25 -14.16 -2.30
CA GLY A 63 8.62 -13.75 -1.95
C GLY A 63 9.57 -13.72 -3.15
N LEU A 64 9.54 -14.76 -4.00
CA LEU A 64 10.31 -14.78 -5.26
C LEU A 64 9.81 -13.73 -6.25
N ALA A 65 8.50 -13.45 -6.28
CA ALA A 65 7.95 -12.33 -7.04
C ALA A 65 8.55 -11.00 -6.57
N GLY A 66 8.71 -10.83 -5.25
CA GLY A 66 9.39 -9.67 -4.66
C GLY A 66 10.79 -9.43 -5.22
N PHE A 67 11.58 -10.50 -5.39
CA PHE A 67 12.89 -10.41 -6.04
C PHE A 67 12.75 -9.98 -7.51
N GLY A 68 11.82 -10.57 -8.24
CA GLY A 68 11.48 -10.18 -9.61
C GLY A 68 11.08 -8.70 -9.74
N LEU A 69 10.33 -8.17 -8.78
CA LEU A 69 9.91 -6.78 -8.71
C LEU A 69 11.08 -5.83 -8.40
N LEU A 70 12.05 -6.24 -7.57
CA LEU A 70 13.29 -5.48 -7.37
C LEU A 70 14.10 -5.35 -8.67
N VAL A 71 14.25 -6.46 -9.40
CA VAL A 71 14.91 -6.46 -10.71
C VAL A 71 14.11 -5.62 -11.72
N SER A 72 12.79 -5.68 -11.68
CA SER A 72 11.90 -4.85 -12.50
C SER A 72 12.10 -3.37 -12.24
N CYS A 73 12.16 -2.96 -10.97
CA CYS A 73 12.43 -1.58 -10.56
C CYS A 73 13.76 -1.08 -11.13
N LEU A 74 14.83 -1.88 -11.00
CA LEU A 74 16.14 -1.55 -11.55
C LEU A 74 16.12 -1.42 -13.07
N CYS A 75 15.49 -2.37 -13.78
CA CYS A 75 15.40 -2.35 -15.24
C CYS A 75 14.59 -1.15 -15.75
N LEU A 76 13.49 -0.81 -15.07
CA LEU A 76 12.69 0.37 -15.37
C LEU A 76 13.55 1.64 -15.26
N TYR A 77 14.29 1.79 -14.16
CA TYR A 77 15.14 2.96 -13.92
C TYR A 77 16.27 3.08 -14.94
N ILE A 78 16.97 1.98 -15.23
CA ILE A 78 17.99 1.96 -16.28
C ILE A 78 17.40 2.39 -17.62
N ARG A 79 16.21 1.89 -17.98
CA ARG A 79 15.54 2.25 -19.24
C ARG A 79 15.18 3.74 -19.28
N LEU A 80 14.62 4.28 -18.19
CA LEU A 80 14.27 5.69 -18.09
C LEU A 80 15.51 6.61 -18.14
N CYS A 81 16.71 6.10 -17.84
CA CYS A 81 17.96 6.87 -17.94
C CYS A 81 18.65 6.79 -19.31
N ILE A 82 18.44 5.73 -20.09
CA ILE A 82 19.18 5.48 -21.35
C ILE A 82 18.36 5.88 -22.58
N GLY A 83 17.04 5.66 -22.60
CA GLY A 83 16.23 5.77 -23.81
C GLY A 83 15.71 7.19 -24.09
N LYS A 84 16.06 7.76 -25.26
CA LYS A 84 15.45 9.02 -25.76
C LYS A 84 14.15 8.82 -26.53
N SER A 85 13.82 7.60 -26.97
CA SER A 85 12.62 7.29 -27.76
C SER A 85 11.98 5.95 -27.39
N ALA A 86 10.65 5.89 -27.55
CA ALA A 86 9.77 4.71 -27.36
C ALA A 86 9.76 4.12 -25.94
N ILE A 87 9.39 4.94 -24.94
CA ILE A 87 9.16 4.45 -23.56
C ILE A 87 7.83 3.67 -23.46
N LYS A 88 6.84 3.95 -24.31
CA LYS A 88 5.51 3.30 -24.27
C LYS A 88 5.47 1.90 -24.89
N ASP A 89 6.37 1.62 -25.83
CA ASP A 89 6.43 0.31 -26.49
C ASP A 89 7.09 -0.72 -25.58
N PHE A 90 6.70 -1.99 -25.72
CA PHE A 90 7.33 -3.07 -24.98
C PHE A 90 8.76 -3.29 -25.50
N GLN A 91 9.76 -3.25 -24.61
CA GLN A 91 11.18 -3.30 -24.96
C GLN A 91 11.86 -4.59 -24.47
N ALA A 92 12.95 -4.97 -25.14
CA ALA A 92 13.73 -6.16 -24.80
C ALA A 92 14.21 -6.18 -23.34
N ILE A 93 14.57 -5.01 -22.79
CA ILE A 93 15.02 -4.88 -21.39
C ILE A 93 13.96 -5.31 -20.36
N TYR A 94 12.67 -5.23 -20.72
CA TYR A 94 11.56 -5.66 -19.87
C TYR A 94 11.40 -7.19 -19.80
N PHE A 95 12.04 -7.95 -20.70
CA PHE A 95 12.10 -9.41 -20.60
C PHE A 95 13.09 -9.91 -19.55
N LEU A 96 14.11 -9.12 -19.17
CA LEU A 96 15.12 -9.58 -18.20
C LEU A 96 14.50 -9.93 -16.83
N PRO A 97 13.68 -9.06 -16.19
CA PRO A 97 12.99 -9.44 -14.95
C PRO A 97 12.05 -10.63 -15.14
N ALA A 98 11.40 -10.76 -16.30
CA ALA A 98 10.49 -11.86 -16.59
C ALA A 98 11.22 -13.21 -16.69
N ILE A 99 12.37 -13.25 -17.36
CA ILE A 99 13.22 -14.44 -17.48
C ILE A 99 13.71 -14.85 -16.09
N ILE A 100 14.26 -13.92 -15.33
CA ILE A 100 14.78 -14.18 -13.98
C ILE A 100 13.65 -14.73 -13.09
N THR A 101 12.50 -14.07 -13.06
CA THR A 101 11.37 -14.49 -12.21
C THR A 101 10.83 -15.86 -12.65
N SER A 102 10.74 -16.13 -13.95
CA SER A 102 10.32 -17.44 -14.48
C SER A 102 11.29 -18.54 -14.06
N MET A 103 12.60 -18.27 -14.11
CA MET A 103 13.63 -19.23 -13.67
C MET A 103 13.55 -19.48 -12.17
N LEU A 104 13.29 -18.45 -11.36
CA LEU A 104 13.08 -18.63 -9.92
C LEU A 104 11.86 -19.51 -9.64
N TYR A 105 10.75 -19.32 -10.36
CA TYR A 105 9.58 -20.19 -10.20
C TYR A 105 9.82 -21.63 -10.63
N LEU A 106 10.54 -21.83 -11.74
CA LEU A 106 10.84 -23.16 -12.26
C LEU A 106 11.82 -23.91 -11.36
N LEU A 107 12.92 -23.26 -10.95
CA LEU A 107 14.05 -23.91 -10.28
C LEU A 107 13.91 -23.94 -8.76
N ILE A 108 13.33 -22.90 -8.15
CA ILE A 108 13.23 -22.78 -6.68
C ILE A 108 11.83 -23.20 -6.21
N ALA A 109 10.78 -22.66 -6.82
CA ALA A 109 9.40 -22.98 -6.42
C ALA A 109 8.84 -24.27 -7.05
N ASN A 110 9.65 -24.96 -7.86
CA ASN A 110 9.31 -26.20 -8.56
C ASN A 110 7.95 -26.13 -9.29
N LYS A 111 7.67 -24.98 -9.89
CA LYS A 111 6.44 -24.76 -10.67
C LYS A 111 6.61 -25.33 -12.07
N GLY A 112 5.51 -25.84 -12.63
CA GLY A 112 5.49 -26.33 -14.01
C GLY A 112 5.93 -25.25 -14.99
N LEU A 113 6.55 -25.63 -16.10
CA LEU A 113 7.12 -24.70 -17.08
C LEU A 113 6.13 -23.61 -17.52
N LEU A 114 4.89 -24.01 -17.85
CA LEU A 114 3.85 -23.08 -18.29
C LEU A 114 3.49 -22.08 -17.19
N THR A 115 3.29 -22.54 -15.95
CA THR A 115 2.97 -21.66 -14.81
C THR A 115 4.11 -20.70 -14.50
N SER A 116 5.36 -21.18 -14.52
CA SER A 116 6.55 -20.39 -14.28
C SER A 116 6.71 -19.27 -15.31
N LEU A 117 6.49 -19.59 -16.60
CA LEU A 117 6.54 -18.61 -17.67
C LEU A 117 5.40 -17.58 -17.58
N ILE A 118 4.16 -18.00 -17.37
CA ILE A 118 3.02 -17.07 -17.28
C ILE A 118 3.20 -16.12 -16.10
N TRP A 119 3.53 -16.65 -14.92
CA TRP A 119 3.70 -15.83 -13.72
C TRP A 119 4.92 -14.94 -13.81
N GLY A 120 6.06 -15.46 -14.28
CA GLY A 120 7.28 -14.68 -14.45
C GLY A 120 7.13 -13.57 -15.49
N LEU A 121 6.50 -13.85 -16.64
CA LEU A 121 6.14 -12.84 -17.64
C LEU A 121 5.20 -11.79 -17.05
N SER A 122 4.19 -12.19 -16.29
CA SER A 122 3.24 -11.26 -15.66
C SER A 122 3.97 -10.32 -14.69
N VAL A 123 4.78 -10.85 -13.77
CA VAL A 123 5.53 -10.07 -12.78
C VAL A 123 6.51 -9.11 -13.47
N GLY A 124 7.33 -9.60 -14.40
CA GLY A 124 8.34 -8.79 -15.05
C GLY A 124 7.76 -7.71 -15.97
N SER A 125 6.74 -8.06 -16.76
CA SER A 125 6.11 -7.15 -17.72
C SER A 125 5.28 -6.06 -17.02
N LEU A 126 4.41 -6.45 -16.08
CA LEU A 126 3.59 -5.49 -15.34
C LEU A 126 4.47 -4.65 -14.39
N GLY A 127 5.50 -5.25 -13.78
CA GLY A 127 6.43 -4.57 -12.88
C GLY A 127 7.33 -3.54 -13.55
N THR A 128 7.41 -3.54 -14.89
CA THR A 128 8.18 -2.58 -15.69
C THR A 128 7.28 -1.76 -16.63
N TRP A 129 6.86 -2.35 -17.74
CA TRP A 129 6.01 -1.72 -18.76
C TRP A 129 4.66 -1.29 -18.19
N GLY A 130 4.07 -2.09 -17.28
CA GLY A 130 2.80 -1.74 -16.63
C GLY A 130 2.86 -0.42 -15.85
N VAL A 131 3.98 -0.12 -15.19
CA VAL A 131 4.20 1.16 -14.48
C VAL A 131 4.14 2.35 -15.44
N VAL A 132 4.82 2.21 -16.59
CA VAL A 132 4.83 3.24 -17.63
C VAL A 132 3.44 3.43 -18.25
N GLN A 133 2.71 2.34 -18.49
CA GLN A 133 1.33 2.40 -19.00
C GLN A 133 0.40 3.10 -18.01
N LEU A 134 0.52 2.81 -16.72
CA LEU A 134 -0.26 3.48 -15.68
C LEU A 134 -0.02 5.00 -15.73
N MET A 135 1.24 5.44 -15.77
CA MET A 135 1.58 6.86 -15.87
C MET A 135 1.13 7.50 -17.19
N SER A 136 1.21 6.77 -18.31
CA SER A 136 0.76 7.27 -19.61
C SER A 136 -0.76 7.46 -19.67
N ASN A 137 -1.52 6.53 -19.07
CA ASN A 137 -2.98 6.58 -19.05
C ASN A 137 -3.54 7.54 -17.99
N CYS A 138 -2.75 7.86 -16.97
CA CYS A 138 -3.12 8.74 -15.86
C CYS A 138 -2.16 9.96 -15.79
N PRO A 139 -2.15 10.84 -16.81
CA PRO A 139 -1.13 11.87 -16.95
C PRO A 139 -1.18 12.86 -15.79
N GLY A 140 -0.05 13.05 -15.11
CA GLY A 140 0.11 14.00 -14.00
C GLY A 140 -0.42 13.51 -12.65
N CYS A 141 -0.94 12.29 -12.55
CA CYS A 141 -1.47 11.74 -11.31
C CYS A 141 -0.35 11.23 -10.38
N PHE A 142 0.60 10.48 -10.93
CA PHE A 142 1.59 9.74 -10.16
C PHE A 142 2.99 10.34 -10.27
N THR A 143 3.78 10.14 -9.21
CA THR A 143 5.24 10.10 -9.33
C THR A 143 5.71 8.72 -9.83
N ILE A 144 6.96 8.61 -10.28
CA ILE A 144 7.52 7.31 -10.73
C ILE A 144 7.45 6.29 -9.59
N GLY A 145 7.86 6.68 -8.38
CA GLY A 145 7.85 5.83 -7.20
C GLY A 145 6.45 5.40 -6.77
N GLU A 146 5.48 6.31 -6.80
CA GLU A 146 4.09 6.01 -6.48
C GLU A 146 3.44 5.04 -7.48
N ALA A 147 3.65 5.29 -8.79
CA ALA A 147 3.17 4.37 -9.82
C ALA A 147 3.79 2.98 -9.63
N THR A 148 5.09 2.92 -9.32
CA THR A 148 5.81 1.67 -9.11
C THR A 148 5.27 0.92 -7.88
N ILE A 149 5.15 1.58 -6.73
CA ILE A 149 4.74 0.92 -5.47
C ILE A 149 3.30 0.40 -5.55
N VAL A 150 2.38 1.17 -6.15
CA VAL A 150 0.99 0.74 -6.34
C VAL A 150 0.93 -0.44 -7.32
N THR A 151 1.66 -0.37 -8.44
CA THR A 151 1.69 -1.47 -9.42
C THR A 151 2.27 -2.75 -8.82
N HIS A 152 3.40 -2.64 -8.12
CA HIS A 152 4.08 -3.77 -7.48
C HIS A 152 3.24 -4.40 -6.37
N GLY A 153 2.58 -3.59 -5.54
CA GLY A 153 1.65 -4.08 -4.52
C GLY A 153 0.47 -4.85 -5.11
N ASN A 154 -0.13 -4.34 -6.20
CA ASN A 154 -1.21 -5.04 -6.91
C ASN A 154 -0.74 -6.35 -7.55
N ILE A 155 0.47 -6.40 -8.11
CA ILE A 155 1.05 -7.63 -8.66
C ILE A 155 1.17 -8.71 -7.58
N LEU A 156 1.72 -8.37 -6.41
CA LEU A 156 1.84 -9.31 -5.29
C LEU A 156 0.47 -9.80 -4.82
N PHE A 157 -0.49 -8.88 -4.67
CA PHE A 157 -1.85 -9.23 -4.28
C PHE A 157 -2.49 -10.22 -5.26
N LEU A 158 -2.49 -9.89 -6.57
CA LEU A 158 -3.09 -10.74 -7.60
C LEU A 158 -2.41 -12.11 -7.70
N LEU A 159 -1.08 -12.15 -7.57
CA LEU A 159 -0.34 -13.41 -7.57
C LEU A 159 -0.69 -14.27 -6.35
N SER A 160 -0.84 -13.65 -5.17
CA SER A 160 -1.27 -14.34 -3.96
C SER A 160 -2.69 -14.89 -4.11
N VAL A 161 -3.63 -14.13 -4.66
CA VAL A 161 -4.99 -14.59 -4.98
C VAL A 161 -4.94 -15.78 -5.96
N ALA A 162 -4.21 -15.64 -7.06
CA ALA A 162 -4.11 -16.68 -8.09
C ALA A 162 -3.50 -17.99 -7.54
N THR A 163 -2.55 -17.88 -6.62
CA THR A 163 -1.94 -19.05 -5.94
C THR A 163 -2.92 -19.69 -4.97
N ASN A 164 -3.75 -18.91 -4.27
CA ASN A 164 -4.71 -19.42 -3.28
C ASN A 164 -5.93 -20.14 -3.87
N ILE A 165 -6.35 -19.79 -5.10
CA ILE A 165 -7.57 -20.33 -5.71
C ILE A 165 -7.54 -21.88 -5.82
N PRO A 166 -6.48 -22.51 -6.38
CA PRO A 166 -6.42 -23.98 -6.50
C PRO A 166 -6.42 -24.71 -5.16
N LEU A 167 -5.79 -24.13 -4.13
CA LEU A 167 -5.65 -24.74 -2.80
C LEU A 167 -6.98 -24.89 -2.04
N ARG A 168 -8.00 -24.10 -2.37
CA ARG A 168 -9.30 -24.13 -1.68
C ARG A 168 -10.32 -25.12 -2.23
N TYR A 169 -10.09 -25.71 -3.41
CA TYR A 169 -11.04 -26.65 -4.01
C TYR A 169 -11.07 -28.04 -3.33
N HIS A 170 -10.14 -28.32 -2.42
CA HIS A 170 -10.00 -29.63 -1.78
C HIS A 170 -10.37 -29.66 -0.29
N LEU A 171 -11.15 -28.69 0.21
CA LEU A 171 -11.52 -28.65 1.62
C LEU A 171 -12.61 -29.69 1.97
N PRO A 172 -12.46 -30.41 3.10
CA PRO A 172 -13.48 -31.34 3.61
C PRO A 172 -14.76 -30.60 4.06
N PRO A 173 -15.88 -31.31 4.29
CA PRO A 173 -17.16 -30.72 4.71
C PRO A 173 -17.08 -30.00 6.06
N ILE A 174 -18.02 -29.06 6.26
CA ILE A 174 -18.14 -28.13 7.40
C ILE A 174 -18.22 -28.90 8.74
N HIS A 175 -17.31 -28.61 9.67
CA HIS A 175 -17.27 -29.10 11.05
C HIS A 175 -17.88 -28.06 12.03
N ASN A 176 -18.08 -28.42 13.30
CA ASN A 176 -18.67 -27.51 14.30
C ASN A 176 -17.85 -26.24 14.56
N ASP A 177 -16.52 -26.31 14.44
CA ASP A 177 -15.65 -25.13 14.54
C ASP A 177 -15.91 -24.12 13.41
N ASP A 178 -16.33 -24.61 12.24
CA ASP A 178 -16.68 -23.76 11.11
C ASP A 178 -17.97 -22.96 11.37
N ILE A 179 -18.89 -23.44 12.24
CA ILE A 179 -20.11 -22.70 12.59
C ILE A 179 -19.76 -21.44 13.39
N VAL A 180 -18.84 -21.55 14.36
CA VAL A 180 -18.38 -20.39 15.16
C VAL A 180 -17.68 -19.38 14.25
N THR A 181 -16.81 -19.85 13.36
CA THR A 181 -16.16 -19.02 12.34
C THR A 181 -17.18 -18.33 11.44
N VAL A 182 -18.19 -19.04 10.95
CA VAL A 182 -19.26 -18.44 10.10
C VAL A 182 -20.03 -17.37 10.87
N ILE A 183 -20.40 -17.62 12.13
CA ILE A 183 -21.09 -16.62 12.97
C ILE A 183 -20.23 -15.37 13.16
N LEU A 184 -18.92 -15.55 13.40
CA LEU A 184 -17.96 -14.46 13.53
C LEU A 184 -17.84 -13.65 12.23
N GLN A 185 -17.72 -14.33 11.08
CA GLN A 185 -17.66 -13.71 9.76
C GLN A 185 -18.93 -12.90 9.45
N ILE A 186 -20.12 -13.46 9.72
CA ILE A 186 -21.39 -12.75 9.54
C ILE A 186 -21.46 -11.52 10.46
N THR A 187 -21.06 -11.66 11.72
CA THR A 187 -21.04 -10.56 12.69
C THR A 187 -20.11 -9.43 12.22
N LEU A 188 -18.92 -9.77 11.74
CA LEU A 188 -17.97 -8.80 11.16
C LEU A 188 -18.53 -8.13 9.92
N MET A 189 -19.19 -8.86 9.02
CA MET A 189 -19.82 -8.27 7.83
C MET A 189 -20.94 -7.29 8.19
N ILE A 190 -21.77 -7.60 9.19
CA ILE A 190 -22.80 -6.69 9.70
C ILE A 190 -22.14 -5.43 10.28
N TYR A 191 -21.10 -5.61 11.11
CA TYR A 191 -20.37 -4.51 11.71
C TYR A 191 -19.72 -3.59 10.65
N TRP A 192 -19.05 -4.15 9.64
CA TRP A 192 -18.48 -3.38 8.53
C TRP A 192 -19.55 -2.68 7.69
N THR A 193 -20.72 -3.29 7.53
CA THR A 193 -21.85 -2.63 6.86
C THR A 193 -22.31 -1.40 7.64
N ILE A 194 -22.37 -1.46 8.97
CA ILE A 194 -22.68 -0.30 9.82
C ILE A 194 -21.61 0.79 9.65
N CYS A 195 -20.32 0.43 9.65
CA CYS A 195 -19.23 1.37 9.39
C CYS A 195 -19.37 2.05 8.00
N LEU A 196 -19.70 1.27 6.97
CA LEU A 196 -19.92 1.79 5.61
C LEU A 196 -21.11 2.76 5.55
N LEU A 197 -22.24 2.41 6.19
CA LEU A 197 -23.40 3.29 6.26
C LEU A 197 -23.08 4.60 6.99
N PHE A 198 -22.33 4.54 8.08
CA PHE A 198 -21.85 5.73 8.77
C PHE A 198 -20.92 6.58 7.88
N CYS A 199 -20.04 5.96 7.11
CA CYS A 199 -19.18 6.63 6.13
C CYS A 199 -20.01 7.41 5.10
N ILE A 200 -20.99 6.74 4.49
CA ILE A 200 -21.89 7.32 3.49
C ILE A 200 -22.66 8.49 4.09
N PHE A 201 -23.13 8.35 5.33
CA PHE A 201 -23.80 9.42 6.06
C PHE A 201 -22.89 10.66 6.22
N VAL A 202 -21.66 10.48 6.71
CA VAL A 202 -20.68 11.57 6.88
C VAL A 202 -20.35 12.23 5.54
N ILE A 203 -20.11 11.46 4.49
CA ILE A 203 -19.86 11.97 3.13
C ILE A 203 -21.06 12.79 2.64
N THR A 204 -22.28 12.28 2.85
CA THR A 204 -23.51 12.95 2.41
C THR A 204 -23.69 14.28 3.14
N LEU A 205 -23.51 14.31 4.46
CA LEU A 205 -23.58 15.55 5.24
C LEU A 205 -22.56 16.59 4.76
N GLN A 206 -21.30 16.18 4.56
CA GLN A 206 -20.27 17.09 4.08
C GLN A 206 -20.56 17.59 2.66
N THR A 207 -21.02 16.71 1.78
CA THR A 207 -21.37 17.06 0.39
C THR A 207 -22.55 18.04 0.35
N LEU A 208 -23.57 17.84 1.21
CA LEU A 208 -24.71 18.75 1.34
C LEU A 208 -24.31 20.11 1.92
N SER A 209 -23.30 20.16 2.79
CA SER A 209 -22.78 21.43 3.34
C SER A 209 -22.12 22.30 2.26
N GLY A 210 -21.62 21.71 1.17
CA GLY A 210 -20.88 22.40 0.12
C GLY A 210 -19.50 22.93 0.54
N ILE A 211 -19.09 22.70 1.79
CA ILE A 211 -17.81 23.17 2.33
C ILE A 211 -16.72 22.16 1.98
N GLN A 212 -15.59 22.63 1.45
CA GLN A 212 -14.45 21.78 1.16
C GLN A 212 -13.92 21.10 2.43
N ALA A 213 -13.67 19.79 2.36
CA ALA A 213 -13.24 19.01 3.51
C ALA A 213 -11.82 19.41 3.94
N THR A 214 -11.66 19.75 5.22
CA THR A 214 -10.34 19.99 5.83
C THR A 214 -9.57 18.68 6.01
N THR A 215 -8.26 18.76 6.24
CA THR A 215 -7.42 17.60 6.53
C THR A 215 -7.96 16.79 7.71
N SER A 216 -8.47 17.45 8.74
CA SER A 216 -9.08 16.80 9.91
C SER A 216 -10.37 16.04 9.56
N ILE A 217 -11.21 16.57 8.67
CA ILE A 217 -12.42 15.87 8.18
C ILE A 217 -12.01 14.63 7.39
N ARG A 218 -10.96 14.71 6.56
CA ARG A 218 -10.43 13.54 5.83
C ARG A 218 -9.90 12.44 6.76
N LYS A 219 -9.52 12.76 8.01
CA LYS A 219 -9.11 11.74 9.00
C LYS A 219 -10.26 10.89 9.52
N TYR A 220 -11.53 11.25 9.29
CA TYR A 220 -12.65 10.35 9.60
C TYR A 220 -12.57 9.03 8.84
N PHE A 221 -12.06 9.05 7.60
CA PHE A 221 -11.82 7.82 6.83
C PHE A 221 -10.71 6.96 7.43
N HIS A 222 -9.70 7.58 8.06
CA HIS A 222 -8.60 6.87 8.71
C HIS A 222 -9.10 6.20 10.00
N VAL A 223 -9.90 6.91 10.81
CA VAL A 223 -10.56 6.34 11.99
C VAL A 223 -11.48 5.18 11.61
N LEU A 224 -12.31 5.35 10.58
CA LEU A 224 -13.19 4.29 10.11
C LEU A 224 -12.41 3.08 9.59
N ALA A 225 -11.30 3.32 8.91
CA ALA A 225 -10.40 2.26 8.48
C ALA A 225 -9.81 1.51 9.68
N VAL A 226 -9.41 2.18 10.76
CA VAL A 226 -8.97 1.52 12.01
C VAL A 226 -10.09 0.64 12.58
N LEU A 227 -11.34 1.14 12.59
CA LEU A 227 -12.50 0.39 13.05
C LEU A 227 -12.76 -0.87 12.21
N VAL A 228 -12.47 -0.86 10.90
CA VAL A 228 -12.61 -2.05 10.04
C VAL A 228 -11.42 -3.00 10.18
N TYR A 229 -10.20 -2.47 10.11
CA TYR A 229 -8.97 -3.26 10.02
C TYR A 229 -8.57 -3.90 11.34
N ILE A 230 -8.72 -3.26 12.50
CA ILE A 230 -8.37 -3.87 13.79
C ILE A 230 -9.18 -5.16 14.01
N PRO A 231 -10.52 -5.15 14.04
CA PRO A 231 -11.27 -6.38 14.27
C PRO A 231 -11.07 -7.38 13.12
N GLY A 232 -10.92 -6.92 11.87
CA GLY A 232 -10.60 -7.82 10.76
C GLY A 232 -9.28 -8.56 10.95
N LEU A 233 -8.21 -7.87 11.36
CA LEU A 233 -6.91 -8.48 11.62
C LEU A 233 -6.89 -9.35 12.89
N LEU A 234 -7.70 -9.01 13.91
CA LEU A 234 -7.75 -9.78 15.15
C LEU A 234 -8.53 -11.09 15.01
N PHE A 235 -9.63 -11.06 14.25
CA PHE A 235 -10.62 -12.13 14.24
C PHE A 235 -10.60 -12.94 12.94
N GLU A 236 -10.60 -12.27 11.78
CA GLU A 236 -10.70 -12.94 10.47
C GLU A 236 -9.78 -12.28 9.41
N PRO A 237 -8.44 -12.43 9.50
CA PRO A 237 -7.49 -11.78 8.58
C PRO A 237 -7.71 -12.17 7.13
N THR A 238 -8.16 -13.40 6.90
CA THR A 238 -8.45 -13.93 5.55
C THR A 238 -9.69 -13.27 4.94
N LEU A 239 -10.75 -13.05 5.73
CA LEU A 239 -11.92 -12.31 5.28
C LEU A 239 -11.55 -10.85 4.98
N LEU A 240 -10.74 -10.23 5.82
CA LEU A 240 -10.25 -8.87 5.58
C LEU A 240 -9.37 -8.79 4.33
N TYR A 241 -8.50 -9.78 4.10
CA TYR A 241 -7.67 -9.88 2.89
C TYR A 241 -8.55 -9.91 1.63
N LEU A 242 -9.56 -10.79 1.61
CA LEU A 242 -10.51 -10.85 0.49
C LEU A 242 -11.29 -9.54 0.35
N GLY A 243 -11.82 -9.01 1.46
CA GLY A 243 -12.58 -7.76 1.51
C GLY A 243 -11.78 -6.58 0.98
N SER A 244 -10.49 -6.47 1.33
CA SER A 244 -9.61 -5.40 0.86
C SER A 244 -9.45 -5.40 -0.66
N GLY A 245 -9.35 -6.58 -1.28
CA GLY A 245 -9.30 -6.74 -2.74
C GLY A 245 -10.62 -6.40 -3.42
N VAL A 246 -11.75 -6.83 -2.84
CA VAL A 246 -13.09 -6.47 -3.35
C VAL A 246 -13.30 -4.95 -3.29
N ILE A 247 -12.95 -4.31 -2.18
CA ILE A 247 -13.04 -2.86 -2.02
C ILE A 247 -12.10 -2.13 -2.99
N MET A 248 -10.89 -2.65 -3.24
CA MET A 248 -10.00 -2.10 -4.26
C MET A 248 -10.68 -2.12 -5.64
N GLY A 249 -11.29 -3.25 -6.03
CA GLY A 249 -12.06 -3.36 -7.26
C GLY A 249 -13.23 -2.37 -7.33
N ILE A 250 -13.98 -2.23 -6.22
CA ILE A 250 -15.09 -1.26 -6.14
C ILE A 250 -14.58 0.18 -6.27
N PHE A 251 -13.47 0.55 -5.61
CA PHE A 251 -12.90 1.89 -5.74
C PHE A 251 -12.52 2.20 -7.19
N LEU A 252 -11.89 1.26 -7.90
CA LEU A 252 -11.58 1.42 -9.31
C LEU A 252 -12.84 1.53 -10.19
N LEU A 253 -13.88 0.74 -9.93
CA LEU A 253 -15.14 0.79 -10.68
C LEU A 253 -15.90 2.11 -10.46
N LEU A 254 -15.98 2.58 -9.22
CA LEU A 254 -16.59 3.87 -8.89
C LEU A 254 -15.81 5.00 -9.55
N GLU A 255 -14.49 4.93 -9.52
CA GLU A 255 -13.63 5.94 -10.14
C GLU A 255 -13.76 5.98 -11.66
N LEU A 256 -13.79 4.81 -12.31
CA LEU A 256 -14.08 4.71 -13.74
C LEU A 256 -15.47 5.26 -14.05
N SER A 257 -16.47 4.96 -13.22
CA SER A 257 -17.84 5.50 -13.39
C SER A 257 -17.88 7.02 -13.28
N ARG A 258 -17.07 7.61 -12.38
CA ARG A 258 -16.90 9.06 -12.23
C ARG A 258 -16.24 9.68 -13.47
N ILE A 259 -15.11 9.12 -13.91
CA ILE A 259 -14.35 9.64 -15.05
C ILE A 259 -15.15 9.52 -16.36
N LEU A 260 -15.83 8.39 -16.56
CA LEU A 260 -16.67 8.14 -17.73
C LEU A 260 -18.05 8.82 -17.66
N LYS A 261 -18.37 9.49 -16.55
CA LYS A 261 -19.64 10.21 -16.33
C LYS A 261 -20.88 9.33 -16.54
N ILE A 262 -20.85 8.11 -16.03
CA ILE A 262 -21.96 7.15 -16.18
C ILE A 262 -23.15 7.60 -15.32
N SER A 263 -24.26 8.00 -15.94
CA SER A 263 -25.48 8.41 -15.21
C SER A 263 -26.13 7.22 -14.48
N PRO A 264 -26.65 7.37 -13.24
CA PRO A 264 -26.67 8.59 -12.41
C PRO A 264 -25.42 8.74 -11.51
N LEU A 265 -24.56 7.73 -11.41
CA LEU A 265 -23.46 7.66 -10.44
C LEU A 265 -22.37 8.71 -10.70
N GLY A 266 -22.05 8.99 -11.96
CA GLY A 266 -20.94 9.86 -12.35
C GLY A 266 -21.05 11.26 -11.75
N ASP A 267 -22.24 11.88 -11.83
CA ASP A 267 -22.47 13.22 -11.28
C ASP A 267 -22.46 13.24 -9.76
N ILE A 268 -23.00 12.19 -9.12
CA ILE A 268 -23.01 12.06 -7.65
C ILE A 268 -21.57 11.93 -7.14
N LEU A 269 -20.77 11.06 -7.76
CA LEU A 269 -19.37 10.84 -7.41
C LEU A 269 -18.52 12.07 -7.69
N GLN A 270 -18.78 12.79 -8.79
CA GLN A 270 -18.04 14.02 -9.10
C GLN A 270 -18.32 15.14 -8.08
N LYS A 271 -19.57 15.28 -7.61
CA LYS A 271 -19.89 16.23 -6.54
C LYS A 271 -19.16 15.91 -5.24
N GLY A 272 -19.15 14.63 -4.84
CA GLY A 272 -18.38 14.17 -3.68
C GLY A 272 -16.88 14.41 -3.85
N PHE A 273 -16.32 14.07 -5.02
CA PHE A 273 -14.90 14.25 -5.32
C PHE A 273 -14.44 15.70 -5.14
N VAL A 274 -15.18 16.68 -5.67
CA VAL A 274 -14.81 18.11 -5.55
C VAL A 274 -14.74 18.58 -4.09
N ILE A 275 -15.56 18.00 -3.21
CA ILE A 275 -15.58 18.35 -1.78
C ILE A 275 -14.39 17.75 -1.02
N PHE A 276 -13.94 16.55 -1.42
CA PHE A 276 -12.91 15.79 -0.70
C PHE A 276 -11.53 15.77 -1.39
N VAL A 277 -11.41 16.38 -2.56
CA VAL A 277 -10.17 16.42 -3.35
C VAL A 277 -9.00 16.95 -2.51
N ASP A 278 -7.90 16.18 -2.50
CA ASP A 278 -6.64 16.57 -1.88
C ASP A 278 -5.61 16.96 -2.95
N GLU A 279 -4.44 17.47 -2.53
CA GLU A 279 -3.36 17.88 -3.45
C GLU A 279 -2.86 16.76 -4.38
N LYS A 280 -3.02 15.51 -3.94
CA LYS A 280 -2.63 14.29 -4.66
C LYS A 280 -3.66 13.92 -5.74
N ASP A 281 -4.89 14.40 -5.60
CA ASP A 281 -6.02 14.03 -6.43
C ASP A 281 -6.12 14.97 -7.62
N THR A 282 -6.01 14.42 -8.83
CA THR A 282 -6.05 15.21 -10.07
C THR A 282 -7.12 14.66 -10.99
N LEU A 283 -6.74 13.85 -11.98
CA LEU A 283 -7.68 13.09 -12.78
C LEU A 283 -8.28 11.95 -11.92
N ILE A 284 -7.44 11.32 -11.10
CA ILE A 284 -7.78 10.18 -10.26
C ILE A 284 -7.80 10.58 -8.78
N SER A 285 -8.74 10.02 -8.00
CA SER A 285 -8.79 10.05 -6.54
C SER A 285 -7.80 9.04 -5.95
N LEU A 286 -6.55 9.47 -5.84
CA LEU A 286 -5.43 8.69 -5.32
C LEU A 286 -5.45 8.60 -3.80
N THR A 287 -5.93 9.61 -3.08
CA THR A 287 -5.97 9.63 -1.63
C THR A 287 -6.67 8.40 -1.01
N PRO A 288 -7.90 8.01 -1.41
CA PRO A 288 -8.55 6.80 -0.90
C PRO A 288 -7.86 5.52 -1.34
N LEU A 289 -7.30 5.48 -2.57
CA LEU A 289 -6.52 4.33 -3.05
C LEU A 289 -5.24 4.14 -2.23
N TYR A 290 -4.54 5.23 -1.89
CA TYR A 290 -3.31 5.20 -1.10
C TYR A 290 -3.57 4.80 0.34
N LEU A 291 -4.68 5.27 0.94
CA LEU A 291 -5.09 4.83 2.28
C LEU A 291 -5.37 3.31 2.29
N LEU A 292 -6.16 2.81 1.33
CA LEU A 292 -6.46 1.38 1.22
C LEU A 292 -5.19 0.55 0.99
N CYS A 293 -4.36 0.94 0.03
CA CYS A 293 -3.07 0.30 -0.25
C CYS A 293 -2.18 0.28 0.98
N GLY A 294 -2.00 1.41 1.66
CA GLY A 294 -1.16 1.52 2.85
C GLY A 294 -1.55 0.57 3.97
N LEU A 295 -2.86 0.47 4.25
CA LEU A 295 -3.40 -0.44 5.26
C LEU A 295 -3.29 -1.91 4.80
N SER A 296 -3.47 -2.18 3.51
CA SER A 296 -3.53 -3.53 2.95
C SER A 296 -2.17 -4.11 2.61
N PHE A 297 -1.14 -3.30 2.34
CA PHE A 297 0.16 -3.82 1.91
C PHE A 297 0.78 -4.82 2.88
N PRO A 298 0.85 -4.58 4.21
CA PRO A 298 1.29 -5.59 5.17
C PRO A 298 0.51 -6.90 5.08
N LEU A 299 -0.79 -6.81 4.80
CA LEU A 299 -1.68 -7.96 4.65
C LEU A 299 -1.50 -8.69 3.31
N TRP A 300 -1.11 -7.98 2.25
CA TRP A 300 -0.87 -8.51 0.90
C TRP A 300 0.53 -9.10 0.69
N MET A 301 1.42 -8.94 1.67
CA MET A 301 2.74 -9.56 1.65
C MET A 301 2.68 -11.10 1.74
N PRO A 302 3.79 -11.82 1.50
CA PRO A 302 3.97 -13.23 1.86
C PRO A 302 3.72 -13.51 3.36
N THR A 303 2.47 -13.62 3.81
CA THR A 303 2.11 -13.54 5.24
C THR A 303 1.96 -14.87 6.00
N SER A 304 2.53 -15.99 5.53
CA SER A 304 2.19 -17.30 6.12
C SER A 304 2.47 -17.46 7.61
N ASN A 305 3.54 -16.85 8.13
CA ASN A 305 3.87 -16.90 9.56
C ASN A 305 4.21 -15.51 10.13
N VAL A 306 3.73 -14.44 9.49
CA VAL A 306 3.97 -13.09 9.96
C VAL A 306 3.08 -12.79 11.16
N SER A 307 3.67 -12.28 12.25
CA SER A 307 2.90 -11.97 13.46
C SER A 307 1.84 -10.89 13.19
N LEU A 308 0.70 -10.98 13.87
CA LEU A 308 -0.38 -9.98 13.85
C LEU A 308 0.15 -8.54 13.97
N PHE A 309 1.16 -8.36 14.79
CA PHE A 309 1.76 -7.05 15.03
C PHE A 309 2.39 -6.43 13.79
N VAL A 310 3.08 -7.24 12.99
CA VAL A 310 3.67 -6.79 11.73
C VAL A 310 2.56 -6.47 10.72
N LEU A 311 1.46 -7.24 10.71
CA LEU A 311 0.28 -6.95 9.88
C LEU A 311 -0.41 -5.63 10.27
N LEU A 312 -0.36 -5.25 11.54
CA LEU A 312 -0.88 -3.98 12.04
C LEU A 312 -0.05 -2.75 11.64
N SER A 313 1.07 -2.91 10.92
CA SER A 313 1.96 -1.79 10.55
C SER A 313 1.23 -0.63 9.87
N GLY A 314 0.32 -0.92 8.93
CA GLY A 314 -0.45 0.13 8.26
C GLY A 314 -1.47 0.81 9.18
N VAL A 315 -2.13 0.02 10.03
CA VAL A 315 -3.12 0.53 10.99
C VAL A 315 -2.45 1.42 12.04
N LEU A 316 -1.31 0.99 12.60
CA LEU A 316 -0.56 1.74 13.60
C LEU A 316 -0.05 3.06 13.03
N THR A 317 0.52 3.04 11.84
CA THR A 317 1.17 4.24 11.26
C THR A 317 0.16 5.22 10.69
N VAL A 318 -0.65 4.79 9.71
CA VAL A 318 -1.55 5.67 8.96
C VAL A 318 -2.90 5.80 9.64
N GLY A 319 -3.43 4.71 10.19
CA GLY A 319 -4.72 4.74 10.89
C GLY A 319 -4.65 5.54 12.19
N ILE A 320 -3.70 5.19 13.06
CA ILE A 320 -3.63 5.70 14.45
C ILE A 320 -2.64 6.87 14.54
N GLY A 321 -1.39 6.65 14.16
CA GLY A 321 -0.30 7.62 14.30
C GLY A 321 -0.57 8.93 13.56
N ASP A 322 -0.81 8.85 12.25
CA ASP A 322 -1.08 10.01 11.39
C ASP A 322 -2.38 10.75 11.76
N THR A 323 -3.44 10.02 12.13
CA THR A 323 -4.67 10.64 12.68
C THR A 323 -4.38 11.41 13.96
N ALA A 324 -3.66 10.81 14.90
CA ALA A 324 -3.29 11.46 16.16
C ALA A 324 -2.36 12.65 15.93
N ALA A 325 -1.39 12.54 15.01
CA ALA A 325 -0.49 13.62 14.65
C ALA A 325 -1.25 14.83 14.12
N SER A 326 -2.19 14.61 13.21
CA SER A 326 -3.03 15.65 12.62
C SER A 326 -3.98 16.29 13.64
N PHE A 327 -4.61 15.48 14.49
CA PHE A 327 -5.52 15.99 15.53
C PHE A 327 -4.78 16.78 16.60
N VAL A 328 -3.68 16.22 17.13
CA VAL A 328 -2.90 16.88 18.18
C VAL A 328 -2.17 18.11 17.63
N GLY A 329 -1.59 18.00 16.43
CA GLY A 329 -0.89 19.09 15.78
C GLY A 329 -1.81 20.26 15.41
N SER A 330 -3.03 19.99 14.94
CA SER A 330 -4.00 21.06 14.63
C SER A 330 -4.53 21.79 15.86
N LYS A 331 -4.69 21.09 16.99
CA LYS A 331 -5.27 21.66 18.22
C LYS A 331 -4.24 22.23 19.19
N TRP A 332 -3.06 21.63 19.28
CA TRP A 332 -2.03 21.97 20.27
C TRP A 332 -0.64 22.19 19.67
N GLY A 333 -0.46 22.10 18.35
CA GLY A 333 0.84 22.24 17.69
C GLY A 333 1.37 23.68 17.69
N LYS A 334 2.07 24.06 18.76
CA LYS A 334 2.70 25.38 18.91
C LYS A 334 4.14 25.38 18.42
N HIS A 335 4.88 24.30 18.67
CA HIS A 335 6.30 24.23 18.34
C HIS A 335 6.51 23.48 17.03
N LYS A 336 6.81 24.21 15.95
CA LYS A 336 7.07 23.63 14.64
C LYS A 336 8.49 23.06 14.55
N TRP A 337 8.63 21.96 13.81
CA TRP A 337 9.96 21.47 13.46
C TRP A 337 10.67 22.49 12.55
N PRO A 338 12.00 22.68 12.69
CA PRO A 338 12.73 23.67 11.88
C PRO A 338 12.53 23.42 10.38
N GLY A 339 11.97 24.42 9.69
CA GLY A 339 11.72 24.36 8.24
C GLY A 339 10.56 23.47 7.80
N LEU A 340 9.67 23.04 8.71
CA LEU A 340 8.53 22.18 8.41
C LEU A 340 7.23 22.75 8.98
N GLU A 341 6.10 22.39 8.36
CA GLU A 341 4.76 22.76 8.85
C GLU A 341 4.28 21.87 10.01
N LYS A 342 4.91 20.71 10.19
CA LYS A 342 4.58 19.74 11.24
C LYS A 342 5.12 20.17 12.61
N SER A 343 4.34 19.89 13.65
CA SER A 343 4.63 20.29 15.04
C SER A 343 5.21 19.16 15.89
N LEU A 344 6.07 19.49 16.85
CA LEU A 344 6.58 18.57 17.88
C LEU A 344 5.45 17.87 18.63
N GLU A 345 4.40 18.60 19.01
CA GLU A 345 3.25 18.06 19.72
C GLU A 345 2.50 17.02 18.89
N GLY A 346 2.36 17.27 17.58
CA GLY A 346 1.82 16.30 16.62
C GLY A 346 2.66 15.02 16.58
N THR A 347 3.98 15.13 16.47
CA THR A 347 4.89 13.97 16.51
C THR A 347 4.79 13.20 17.83
N LEU A 348 4.70 13.90 18.97
CA LEU A 348 4.48 13.27 20.27
C LEU A 348 3.12 12.54 20.32
N GLY A 349 2.06 13.14 19.75
CA GLY A 349 0.76 12.50 19.58
C GLY A 349 0.84 11.21 18.75
N CYS A 350 1.62 11.24 17.67
CA CYS A 350 1.89 10.08 16.82
C CYS A 350 2.56 8.93 17.60
N VAL A 351 3.62 9.23 18.35
CA VAL A 351 4.35 8.23 19.15
C VAL A 351 3.48 7.66 20.27
N THR A 352 2.85 8.54 21.05
CA THR A 352 2.09 8.13 22.24
C THR A 352 0.84 7.32 21.89
N SER A 353 0.11 7.70 20.83
CA SER A 353 -1.08 6.95 20.39
C SER A 353 -0.74 5.55 19.86
N GLN A 354 0.35 5.41 19.10
CA GLN A 354 0.84 4.12 18.65
C GLN A 354 1.24 3.25 19.85
N LEU A 355 2.11 3.72 20.74
CA LEU A 355 2.54 2.95 21.92
C LEU A 355 1.38 2.60 22.86
N ALA A 356 0.41 3.49 23.04
CA ALA A 356 -0.80 3.21 23.81
C ALA A 356 -1.62 2.08 23.19
N THR A 357 -1.83 2.11 21.87
CA THR A 357 -2.53 1.04 21.15
C THR A 357 -1.81 -0.30 21.31
N ILE A 358 -0.49 -0.31 21.14
CA ILE A 358 0.34 -1.50 21.33
C ILE A 358 0.18 -2.04 22.75
N SER A 359 0.22 -1.16 23.76
CA SER A 359 0.05 -1.53 25.16
C SER A 359 -1.32 -2.14 25.44
N VAL A 360 -2.38 -1.59 24.86
CA VAL A 360 -3.74 -2.15 24.96
C VAL A 360 -3.81 -3.53 24.33
N LEU A 361 -3.24 -3.73 23.14
CA LEU A 361 -3.22 -5.03 22.47
C LEU A 361 -2.43 -6.10 23.25
N VAL A 362 -1.35 -5.69 23.93
CA VAL A 362 -0.60 -6.56 24.85
C VAL A 362 -1.42 -6.90 26.09
N TYR A 363 -2.07 -5.91 26.70
CA TYR A 363 -2.92 -6.12 27.86
C TYR A 363 -4.06 -7.10 27.55
N MET A 364 -4.66 -6.98 26.36
CA MET A 364 -5.70 -7.89 25.85
C MET A 364 -5.15 -9.25 25.38
N ARG A 365 -3.83 -9.50 25.49
CA ARG A 365 -3.13 -10.74 25.10
C ARG A 365 -3.20 -11.09 23.62
N TYR A 366 -3.49 -10.13 22.75
CA TYR A 366 -3.39 -10.30 21.30
C TYR A 366 -1.93 -10.28 20.81
N ILE A 367 -1.02 -9.67 21.56
CA ILE A 367 0.41 -9.64 21.28
C ILE A 367 1.17 -10.16 22.50
N ASN A 368 1.86 -11.31 22.35
CA ASN A 368 2.57 -11.97 23.46
C ASN A 368 4.10 -12.00 23.28
N ASP A 369 4.63 -11.46 22.18
CA ASP A 369 6.08 -11.49 21.91
C ASP A 369 6.82 -10.30 22.54
N ARG A 370 7.54 -10.56 23.63
CA ARG A 370 8.34 -9.56 24.36
C ARG A 370 9.44 -8.92 23.51
N TRP A 371 10.06 -9.66 22.60
CA TRP A 371 11.13 -9.13 21.75
C TRP A 371 10.57 -8.18 20.71
N LEU A 372 9.41 -8.52 20.16
CA LEU A 372 8.69 -7.68 19.22
C LEU A 372 8.24 -6.35 19.85
N LEU A 373 7.83 -6.39 21.13
CA LEU A 373 7.50 -5.20 21.89
C LEU A 373 8.71 -4.30 22.12
N LEU A 374 9.87 -4.87 22.47
CA LEU A 374 11.11 -4.11 22.60
C LEU A 374 11.53 -3.46 21.28
N ARG A 375 11.31 -4.13 20.14
CA ARG A 375 11.56 -3.57 18.80
C ARG A 375 10.56 -2.49 18.40
N SER A 376 9.34 -2.53 18.93
CA SER A 376 8.30 -1.57 18.56
C SER A 376 8.61 -0.13 18.96
N ILE A 377 9.26 0.07 20.11
CA ILE A 377 9.56 1.42 20.63
C ILE A 377 10.48 2.20 19.69
N PRO A 378 11.69 1.71 19.34
CA PRO A 378 12.56 2.43 18.42
C PRO A 378 11.94 2.55 17.01
N SER A 379 11.15 1.55 16.58
CA SER A 379 10.45 1.59 15.29
C SER A 379 9.42 2.71 15.25
N VAL A 380 8.54 2.81 16.25
CA VAL A 380 7.53 3.88 16.35
C VAL A 380 8.17 5.26 16.39
N ILE A 381 9.26 5.44 17.14
CA ILE A 381 9.98 6.71 17.20
C ILE A 381 10.58 7.06 15.83
N ALA A 382 11.27 6.13 15.19
CA ALA A 382 11.88 6.35 13.88
C ALA A 382 10.83 6.68 12.80
N ILE A 383 9.74 5.92 12.75
CA ILE A 383 8.66 6.13 11.78
C ILE A 383 7.93 7.45 12.04
N SER A 384 7.72 7.81 13.30
CA SER A 384 7.10 9.10 13.65
C SER A 384 8.00 10.28 13.27
N PHE A 385 9.32 10.13 13.31
CA PHE A 385 10.25 11.14 12.79
C PHE A 385 10.22 11.21 11.26
N ILE A 386 10.17 10.07 10.57
CA ILE A 386 10.05 10.02 9.10
C ILE A 386 8.74 10.65 8.64
N GLU A 387 7.64 10.44 9.36
CA GLU A 387 6.35 11.11 9.14
C GLU A 387 6.55 12.64 9.10
N THR A 388 7.34 13.21 10.01
CA THR A 388 7.59 14.68 9.99
C THR A 388 8.26 15.20 8.72
N LYS A 389 8.95 14.32 7.99
CA LYS A 389 9.72 14.63 6.78
C LYS A 389 9.01 14.19 5.49
N THR A 390 7.87 13.50 5.61
CA THR A 390 7.13 12.94 4.47
C THR A 390 5.73 13.53 4.43
N ASP A 391 5.39 14.17 3.32
CA ASP A 391 4.08 14.84 3.17
C ASP A 391 3.20 14.18 2.11
N GLN A 392 3.77 13.84 0.95
CA GLN A 392 2.95 13.44 -0.20
C GLN A 392 2.67 11.93 -0.29
N ILE A 393 3.42 11.10 0.41
CA ILE A 393 3.46 9.63 0.21
C ILE A 393 3.41 8.84 1.51
N ASP A 394 3.17 9.53 2.62
CA ASP A 394 3.01 8.98 3.97
C ASP A 394 2.12 7.74 4.03
N ASN A 395 0.96 7.78 3.37
CA ASN A 395 0.01 6.66 3.33
C ASN A 395 0.57 5.39 2.70
N LEU A 396 1.54 5.48 1.79
CA LEU A 396 2.16 4.32 1.15
C LEU A 396 3.46 3.89 1.85
N VAL A 397 4.22 4.86 2.34
CA VAL A 397 5.58 4.68 2.85
C VAL A 397 5.60 4.16 4.28
N LEU A 398 4.92 4.86 5.19
CA LEU A 398 5.04 4.60 6.62
C LEU A 398 4.63 3.17 6.98
N PRO A 399 3.56 2.59 6.39
CA PRO A 399 3.21 1.19 6.62
C PRO A 399 4.32 0.21 6.28
N LEU A 400 4.99 0.40 5.12
CA LEU A 400 6.03 -0.51 4.64
C LEU A 400 7.33 -0.37 5.42
N LEU A 401 7.70 0.86 5.79
CA LEU A 401 8.87 1.08 6.63
C LEU A 401 8.66 0.48 8.03
N MET A 402 7.47 0.67 8.62
CA MET A 402 7.14 0.02 9.90
C MET A 402 7.19 -1.51 9.75
N TYR A 403 6.59 -2.06 8.69
CA TYR A 403 6.61 -3.49 8.40
C TYR A 403 8.05 -4.04 8.35
N VAL A 404 8.94 -3.38 7.61
CA VAL A 404 10.37 -3.75 7.53
C VAL A 404 11.04 -3.67 8.90
N CYS A 405 10.85 -2.58 9.65
CA CYS A 405 11.45 -2.40 10.97
C CYS A 405 11.02 -3.48 11.97
N LEU A 406 9.77 -3.96 11.88
CA LEU A 406 9.26 -4.99 12.77
C LEU A 406 9.69 -6.41 12.38
N ILE A 407 10.05 -6.63 11.11
CA ILE A 407 10.53 -7.93 10.62
C ILE A 407 12.03 -8.14 10.87
N ILE A 408 12.84 -7.08 10.76
CA ILE A 408 14.28 -7.15 11.03
C ILE A 408 14.52 -7.54 12.49
#